data_AF-A0A3N4H6J1-F1
#
_entry.id   AF-A0A3N4H6J1-F1
#
_cell.length_a   1.000
_cell.length_b   1.000
_cell.length_c   1.000
_cell.angle_alpha   90.00
_cell.angle_beta   90.00
_cell.angle_gamma   90.00
#
_symmetry.space_group_name_H-M   'P 1'
#
loop_
_entity.id
_entity.type
_entity.pdbx_description
1 polymer ?
#
loop_
_entity_poly.entity_id
_entity_poly.type
_entity_poly.pdbx_seq_one_letter_code
_entity_poly.pdbx_strand_id
1 'polypeptide(L)'
;MQTVLRFTRRLATYPLYWPLNLTLLVLFLLFNIHWSQAIFWLVMLNFLVFIIGRIVQTNEDPVVRYQEKAQQKRVPKSRLPYYQASHLTDQEIQFFRGEMAEALANIDSILSHIDYNAHLAMLFKRFDTEAALKAYFQALTKAPEQLNLASDFLYQYLPQLKSAIDQYIAVNEQMDKSASKIQKLSDLRNQISDLAEAIAVSYENFTSGQHKGV
;
A
#
# COMPACT_ATOMS: atom_id res chain seq x y z
N MET A 1 -19.05 9.73 4.80
CA MET A 1 -17.69 9.93 5.36
C MET A 1 -16.58 10.00 4.29
N GLN A 2 -16.74 9.39 3.11
CA GLN A 2 -15.76 9.46 2.01
C GLN A 2 -15.65 10.83 1.29
N THR A 3 -16.68 11.67 1.37
CA THR A 3 -16.71 13.01 0.73
C THR A 3 -15.87 14.05 1.46
N VAL A 4 -15.77 13.95 2.80
CA VAL A 4 -14.99 14.88 3.63
C VAL A 4 -13.48 14.69 3.42
N LEU A 5 -13.04 13.43 3.25
CA LEU A 5 -11.64 13.08 2.97
C LEU A 5 -11.14 13.57 1.61
N ARG A 6 -12.02 13.69 0.59
CA ARG A 6 -11.64 14.29 -0.69
C ARG A 6 -11.51 15.82 -0.62
N PHE A 7 -12.29 16.47 0.25
CA PHE A 7 -12.29 17.93 0.38
C PHE A 7 -11.02 18.43 1.07
N THR A 8 -10.55 17.72 2.09
CA THR A 8 -9.27 18.01 2.77
C THR A 8 -8.07 17.81 1.83
N ARG A 9 -8.13 16.84 0.90
CA ARG A 9 -7.08 16.60 -0.12
C ARG A 9 -6.93 17.75 -1.12
N ARG A 10 -8.02 18.41 -1.51
CA ARG A 10 -7.98 19.62 -2.36
C ARG A 10 -7.42 20.83 -1.61
N LEU A 11 -7.73 21.00 -0.33
CA LEU A 11 -7.19 22.09 0.48
C LEU A 11 -5.68 21.96 0.73
N ALA A 12 -5.17 20.73 0.89
CA ALA A 12 -3.74 20.47 1.03
C ALA A 12 -2.92 20.73 -0.26
N THR A 13 -3.57 20.73 -1.42
CA THR A 13 -2.93 21.04 -2.72
C THR A 13 -2.97 22.52 -3.09
N TYR A 14 -3.75 23.35 -2.39
CA TYR A 14 -3.64 24.79 -2.52
C TYR A 14 -2.50 25.30 -1.64
N PRO A 15 -1.64 26.20 -2.15
CA PRO A 15 -0.66 26.89 -1.34
C PRO A 15 -1.33 27.94 -0.44
N LEU A 16 -2.23 27.51 0.44
CA LEU A 16 -2.86 28.37 1.43
C LEU A 16 -1.83 28.94 2.43
N TYR A 17 -0.60 28.42 2.43
CA TYR A 17 0.55 28.94 3.15
C TYR A 17 1.03 30.31 2.62
N TRP A 18 0.81 30.65 1.35
CA TRP A 18 1.21 31.95 0.81
C TRP A 18 0.47 33.14 1.48
N PRO A 19 -0.88 33.17 1.52
CA PRO A 19 -1.59 34.25 2.22
C PRO A 19 -1.35 34.24 3.73
N LEU A 20 -1.11 33.08 4.35
CA LEU A 20 -0.85 32.96 5.79
C LEU A 20 0.54 33.48 6.19
N ASN A 21 1.56 33.27 5.37
CA ASN A 21 2.89 33.84 5.59
C ASN A 21 2.87 35.37 5.42
N LEU A 22 2.06 35.88 4.49
CA LEU A 22 1.87 37.32 4.29
C LEU A 22 1.20 37.98 5.49
N THR A 23 0.14 37.37 6.04
CA THR A 23 -0.52 37.89 7.24
C THR A 23 0.38 37.83 8.47
N LEU A 24 1.17 36.77 8.63
CA LEU A 24 2.19 36.67 9.69
C LEU A 24 3.26 37.77 9.54
N LEU A 25 3.73 38.05 8.33
CA LEU A 25 4.75 39.07 8.07
C LEU A 25 4.21 40.48 8.38
N VAL A 26 2.95 40.76 8.04
CA VAL A 26 2.26 42.01 8.41
C VAL A 26 2.08 42.11 9.92
N LEU A 27 1.69 41.02 10.59
CA LEU A 27 1.55 40.98 12.05
C LEU A 27 2.90 41.26 12.74
N PHE A 28 3.98 40.62 12.28
CA PHE A 28 5.32 40.83 12.83
C PHE A 28 5.80 42.28 12.67
N LEU A 29 5.41 42.93 11.57
CA LEU A 29 5.73 44.34 11.30
C LEU A 29 4.94 45.31 12.20
N LEU A 30 3.68 44.98 12.54
CA LEU A 30 2.85 45.76 13.46
C LEU A 30 3.30 45.67 14.93
N PHE A 31 3.82 44.51 15.34
CA PHE A 31 4.25 44.26 16.72
C PHE A 31 5.73 44.54 16.98
N ASN A 32 6.46 45.11 16.01
CA ASN A 32 7.90 45.41 16.09
C ASN A 32 8.75 44.21 16.56
N ILE A 33 8.42 43.02 16.05
CA ILE A 33 9.08 41.78 16.41
C ILE A 33 10.46 41.72 15.74
N HIS A 34 11.48 41.28 16.49
CA HIS A 34 12.84 41.15 15.95
C HIS A 34 12.88 40.23 14.73
N TRP A 35 13.63 40.64 13.70
CA TRP A 35 13.71 39.93 12.42
C TRP A 35 14.16 38.47 12.54
N SER A 36 15.03 38.16 13.50
CA SER A 36 15.47 36.78 13.78
C SER A 36 14.32 35.89 14.26
N GLN A 37 13.42 36.43 15.09
CA GLN A 37 12.25 35.70 15.58
C GLN A 37 11.22 35.48 14.46
N ALA A 38 11.00 36.49 13.62
CA ALA A 38 10.11 36.37 12.47
C ALA A 38 10.59 35.28 11.49
N ILE A 39 11.88 35.26 11.16
CA ILE A 39 12.48 34.23 10.30
C ILE A 39 12.35 32.84 10.94
N PHE A 40 12.63 32.72 12.24
CA PHE A 40 12.50 31.45 12.95
C PHE A 40 11.09 30.88 12.85
N TRP A 41 10.05 31.68 13.13
CA TRP A 41 8.65 31.23 13.06
C TRP A 41 8.22 30.86 11.64
N LEU A 42 8.68 31.59 10.62
CA LEU A 42 8.41 31.26 9.22
C LEU A 42 9.04 29.92 8.82
N VAL A 43 10.30 29.69 9.17
CA VAL A 43 10.99 28.41 8.90
C VAL A 43 10.33 27.27 9.67
N MET A 44 10.00 27.50 10.94
CA MET A 44 9.36 26.50 11.81
C MET A 44 7.97 26.11 11.30
N LEU A 45 7.16 27.06 10.84
CA LEU A 45 5.85 26.77 10.24
C LEU A 45 5.99 25.98 8.92
N ASN A 46 6.93 26.36 8.05
CA ASN A 46 7.17 25.62 6.81
C ASN A 46 7.66 24.20 7.09
N PHE A 47 8.53 24.04 8.08
CA PHE A 47 9.00 22.73 8.52
C PHE A 47 7.86 21.89 9.11
N LEU A 48 6.99 22.49 9.94
CA LEU A 48 5.85 21.81 10.53
C LEU A 48 4.84 21.34 9.46
N VAL A 49 4.55 22.19 8.48
CA VAL A 49 3.70 21.83 7.33
C VAL A 49 4.35 20.73 6.49
N PHE A 50 5.67 20.77 6.27
CA PHE A 50 6.39 19.70 5.58
C PHE A 50 6.26 18.35 6.33
N ILE A 51 6.42 18.34 7.65
CA ILE A 51 6.27 17.14 8.47
C ILE A 51 4.83 16.63 8.44
N ILE A 52 3.84 17.51 8.63
CA ILE A 52 2.41 17.13 8.57
C ILE A 52 2.05 16.60 7.18
N GLY A 53 2.53 17.24 6.11
CA GLY A 53 2.32 16.79 4.74
C GLY A 53 2.88 15.38 4.50
N ARG A 54 4.05 15.08 5.07
CA ARG A 54 4.66 13.73 5.01
C ARG A 54 3.83 12.70 5.79
N ILE A 55 3.30 13.05 6.96
CA ILE A 55 2.45 12.18 7.79
C ILE A 55 1.08 11.93 7.13
N VAL A 56 0.49 12.94 6.49
CA VAL A 56 -0.78 12.79 5.78
C VAL A 56 -0.59 11.93 4.52
N GLN A 57 0.53 12.09 3.81
CA GLN A 57 0.86 11.23 2.66
C GLN A 57 1.08 9.76 3.03
N THR A 58 1.54 9.46 4.25
CA THR A 58 1.67 8.06 4.72
C THR A 58 0.32 7.44 5.10
N ASN A 59 -0.71 8.25 5.34
CA ASN A 59 -2.07 7.79 5.64
C ASN A 59 -2.96 7.66 4.41
N GLU A 60 -2.45 7.96 3.20
CA GLU A 60 -3.21 7.66 1.98
C GLU A 60 -3.29 6.15 1.80
N ASP A 61 -4.53 5.63 1.70
CA ASP A 61 -4.78 4.21 1.48
C ASP A 61 -3.99 3.76 0.23
N PRO A 62 -3.07 2.77 0.36
CA PRO A 62 -2.23 2.34 -0.74
C PRO A 62 -3.06 1.89 -1.94
N VAL A 63 -4.27 1.34 -1.73
CA VAL A 63 -5.18 0.93 -2.82
C VAL A 63 -5.55 2.12 -3.68
N VAL A 64 -5.96 3.24 -3.08
CA VAL A 64 -6.36 4.46 -3.80
C VAL A 64 -5.18 5.04 -4.57
N ARG A 65 -4.00 5.09 -3.94
CA ARG A 65 -2.78 5.62 -4.55
C ARG A 65 -2.36 4.81 -5.77
N TYR A 66 -2.39 3.49 -5.69
CA TYR A 66 -2.02 2.62 -6.80
C TYR A 66 -3.08 2.61 -7.90
N GLN A 67 -4.37 2.64 -7.55
CA GLN A 67 -5.44 2.75 -8.53
C GLN A 67 -5.39 4.05 -9.31
N GLU A 68 -5.14 5.20 -8.66
CA GLU A 68 -4.96 6.48 -9.37
C GLU A 68 -3.81 6.40 -10.39
N LYS A 69 -2.72 5.70 -10.04
CA LYS A 69 -1.58 5.50 -10.94
C LYS A 69 -1.88 4.52 -12.08
N ALA A 70 -2.68 3.48 -11.83
CA ALA A 70 -3.16 2.56 -12.85
C ALA A 70 -4.13 3.22 -13.84
N GLN A 71 -5.01 4.10 -13.35
CA GLN A 71 -5.98 4.83 -14.18
C GLN A 71 -5.32 5.93 -15.04
N GLN A 72 -4.04 6.23 -14.84
CA GLN A 72 -3.33 7.16 -15.72
C GLN A 72 -3.31 6.61 -17.16
N LYS A 73 -3.73 7.46 -18.09
CA LYS A 73 -3.85 7.15 -19.53
C LYS A 73 -2.53 6.73 -20.17
N ARG A 74 -1.39 7.11 -19.59
CA ARG A 74 -0.06 6.72 -20.09
C ARG A 74 0.42 5.46 -19.37
N VAL A 75 0.64 4.40 -20.16
CA VAL A 75 1.32 3.20 -19.70
C VAL A 75 2.81 3.50 -19.48
N PRO A 76 3.42 3.09 -18.35
CA PRO A 76 4.85 3.21 -18.15
C PRO A 76 5.64 2.50 -19.26
N LYS A 77 6.67 3.16 -19.80
CA LYS A 77 7.48 2.61 -20.91
C LYS A 77 8.07 1.22 -20.60
N SER A 78 8.39 0.95 -19.33
CA SER A 78 8.92 -0.35 -18.88
C SER A 78 7.93 -1.51 -18.99
N ARG A 79 6.62 -1.23 -19.08
CA ARG A 79 5.57 -2.25 -19.15
C ARG A 79 4.99 -2.43 -20.55
N LEU A 80 5.24 -1.47 -21.44
CA LEU A 80 4.73 -1.48 -22.81
C LEU A 80 5.08 -2.75 -23.60
N PRO A 81 6.30 -3.33 -23.51
CA PRO A 81 6.65 -4.52 -24.29
C PRO A 81 5.78 -5.75 -23.95
N TYR A 82 5.42 -5.91 -22.67
CA TYR A 82 4.60 -7.04 -22.21
C TYR A 82 3.17 -6.93 -22.75
N TYR A 83 2.59 -5.72 -22.72
CA TYR A 83 1.24 -5.50 -23.25
C TYR A 83 1.15 -5.62 -24.78
N GLN A 84 2.21 -5.21 -25.47
CA GLN A 84 2.30 -5.35 -26.93
C GLN A 84 2.42 -6.82 -27.36
N ALA A 85 3.09 -7.64 -26.55
CA ALA A 85 3.25 -9.07 -26.80
C ALA A 85 2.01 -9.91 -26.44
N SER A 86 1.17 -9.42 -25.52
CA SER A 86 0.08 -10.22 -24.93
C SER A 86 -1.24 -10.17 -25.70
N HIS A 87 -1.31 -9.53 -26.88
CA HIS A 87 -2.51 -9.42 -27.72
C HIS A 87 -3.76 -8.85 -27.01
N LEU A 88 -3.60 -8.13 -25.89
CA LEU A 88 -4.69 -7.58 -25.09
C LEU A 88 -5.23 -6.29 -25.72
N THR A 89 -6.54 -6.09 -25.62
CA THR A 89 -7.21 -4.83 -25.94
C THR A 89 -6.88 -3.75 -24.90
N ASP A 90 -7.07 -2.47 -25.25
CA ASP A 90 -6.87 -1.35 -24.31
C ASP A 90 -7.73 -1.49 -23.04
N GLN A 91 -8.93 -2.06 -23.15
CA GLN A 91 -9.82 -2.29 -22.00
C GLN A 91 -9.26 -3.38 -21.08
N GLU A 92 -8.78 -4.48 -21.64
CA GLU A 92 -8.16 -5.57 -20.88
C GLU A 92 -6.85 -5.11 -20.23
N ILE A 93 -6.06 -4.27 -20.91
CA ILE A 93 -4.87 -3.66 -20.32
C ILE A 93 -5.24 -2.79 -19.11
N GLN A 94 -6.30 -1.99 -19.21
CA GLN A 94 -6.76 -1.17 -18.07
C GLN A 94 -7.29 -2.02 -16.92
N PHE A 95 -8.06 -3.07 -17.22
CA PHE A 95 -8.52 -4.04 -16.22
C PHE A 95 -7.33 -4.67 -15.50
N PHE A 96 -6.40 -5.26 -16.24
CA PHE A 96 -5.18 -5.85 -15.72
C PHE A 96 -4.39 -4.88 -14.84
N ARG A 97 -4.25 -3.62 -15.26
CA ARG A 97 -3.56 -2.59 -14.47
C ARG A 97 -4.28 -2.27 -13.17
N GLY A 98 -5.61 -2.29 -13.17
CA GLY A 98 -6.44 -2.18 -11.96
C GLY A 98 -6.15 -3.31 -10.98
N GLU A 99 -6.19 -4.56 -11.47
CA GLU A 99 -5.90 -5.76 -10.67
C GLU A 99 -4.48 -5.72 -10.09
N MET A 100 -3.48 -5.34 -10.88
CA MET A 100 -2.10 -5.22 -10.40
C MET A 100 -1.91 -4.08 -9.40
N ALA A 101 -2.67 -2.99 -9.53
CA ALA A 101 -2.62 -1.92 -8.55
C ALA A 101 -3.19 -2.36 -7.19
N GLU A 102 -4.31 -3.07 -7.19
CA GLU A 102 -4.89 -3.63 -5.98
C GLU A 102 -3.99 -4.70 -5.35
N ALA A 103 -3.44 -5.60 -6.16
CA ALA A 103 -2.49 -6.60 -5.68
C ALA A 103 -1.25 -5.95 -5.06
N LEU A 104 -0.67 -4.94 -5.71
CA LEU A 104 0.48 -4.22 -5.17
C LEU A 104 0.16 -3.51 -3.84
N ALA A 105 -1.04 -2.92 -3.73
CA ALA A 105 -1.49 -2.30 -2.49
C ALA A 105 -1.60 -3.30 -1.34
N ASN A 106 -2.17 -4.48 -1.61
CA ASN A 106 -2.29 -5.53 -0.62
C ASN A 106 -0.92 -6.08 -0.22
N ILE A 107 -0.02 -6.32 -1.19
CA ILE A 107 1.37 -6.75 -0.92
C ILE A 107 2.08 -5.73 -0.04
N ASP A 108 2.04 -4.45 -0.38
CA ASP A 108 2.71 -3.41 0.42
C ASP A 108 2.16 -3.34 1.85
N SER A 109 0.84 -3.45 2.02
CA SER A 109 0.21 -3.48 3.34
C SER A 109 0.57 -4.73 4.14
N ILE A 110 0.82 -5.86 3.48
CA ILE A 110 1.27 -7.09 4.14
C ILE A 110 2.74 -6.90 4.59
N LEU A 111 3.59 -6.41 3.68
CA LEU A 111 5.03 -6.25 3.93
C LEU A 111 5.33 -5.14 4.93
N SER A 112 4.48 -4.12 5.07
CA SER A 112 4.64 -3.10 6.12
C SER A 112 4.53 -3.65 7.54
N HIS A 113 4.00 -4.87 7.70
CA HIS A 113 3.77 -5.52 9.00
C HIS A 113 4.68 -6.73 9.24
N ILE A 114 5.64 -7.02 8.34
CA ILE A 114 6.48 -8.22 8.43
C ILE A 114 7.26 -8.31 9.75
N ASP A 115 7.71 -7.15 10.25
CA ASP A 115 8.48 -7.02 11.49
C ASP A 115 7.64 -6.50 12.67
N TYR A 116 6.30 -6.57 12.59
CA TYR A 116 5.41 -6.07 13.64
C TYR A 116 5.72 -6.69 15.01
N ASN A 117 5.97 -8.01 15.05
CA ASN A 117 6.49 -8.71 16.22
C ASN A 117 7.24 -9.98 15.83
N ALA A 118 7.92 -10.60 16.80
CA ALA A 118 8.72 -11.81 16.56
C ALA A 118 7.91 -13.01 16.04
N HIS A 119 6.62 -13.12 16.39
CA HIS A 119 5.77 -14.22 15.92
C HIS A 119 5.43 -14.09 14.44
N LEU A 120 5.02 -12.90 14.00
CA LEU A 120 4.77 -12.63 12.58
C LEU A 120 6.07 -12.75 11.79
N ALA A 121 7.15 -12.10 12.22
CA ALA A 121 8.44 -12.17 11.51
C ALA A 121 8.93 -13.61 11.29
N MET A 122 8.77 -14.48 12.30
CA MET A 122 9.10 -15.90 12.18
C MET A 122 8.22 -16.61 11.14
N LEU A 123 6.92 -16.30 11.10
CA LEU A 123 5.99 -16.89 10.13
C LEU A 123 6.33 -16.50 8.69
N PHE A 124 6.52 -15.20 8.44
CA PHE A 124 6.91 -14.70 7.12
C PHE A 124 8.24 -15.30 6.66
N LYS A 125 9.20 -15.46 7.58
CA LYS A 125 10.48 -16.09 7.29
C LYS A 125 10.36 -17.59 6.99
N ARG A 126 9.49 -18.31 7.70
CA ARG A 126 9.32 -19.77 7.53
C ARG A 126 8.88 -20.13 6.12
N PHE A 127 8.02 -19.32 5.52
CA PHE A 127 7.45 -19.56 4.19
C PHE A 127 8.03 -18.66 3.11
N ASP A 128 9.12 -17.93 3.40
CA ASP A 128 9.71 -16.92 2.52
C ASP A 128 8.65 -15.99 1.88
N THR A 129 7.63 -15.62 2.65
CA THR A 129 6.39 -15.01 2.16
C THR A 129 6.66 -13.71 1.41
N GLU A 130 7.63 -12.91 1.86
CA GLU A 130 8.03 -11.69 1.15
C GLU A 130 8.56 -11.99 -0.26
N ALA A 131 9.44 -13.00 -0.37
CA ALA A 131 10.01 -13.38 -1.65
C ALA A 131 8.94 -13.96 -2.57
N ALA A 132 8.06 -14.82 -2.05
CA ALA A 132 6.95 -15.41 -2.80
C ALA A 132 6.00 -14.34 -3.35
N LEU A 133 5.53 -13.41 -2.51
CA LEU A 133 4.64 -12.32 -2.92
C LEU A 133 5.27 -11.46 -4.02
N LYS A 134 6.53 -11.05 -3.85
CA LYS A 134 7.24 -10.24 -4.84
C LYS A 134 7.48 -10.99 -6.14
N ALA A 135 7.91 -12.25 -6.06
CA ALA A 135 8.19 -13.08 -7.23
C ALA A 135 6.91 -13.36 -8.03
N TYR A 136 5.81 -13.70 -7.36
CA TYR A 136 4.51 -13.94 -7.99
C TYR A 136 4.03 -12.66 -8.70
N PHE A 137 4.02 -11.52 -7.99
CA PHE A 137 3.64 -10.25 -8.61
C PHE A 137 4.51 -9.92 -9.83
N GLN A 138 5.83 -10.11 -9.74
CA GLN A 138 6.72 -9.88 -10.87
C GLN A 138 6.44 -10.80 -12.05
N ALA A 139 6.23 -12.10 -11.81
CA ALA A 139 5.91 -13.07 -12.84
C ALA A 139 4.58 -12.71 -13.54
N LEU A 140 3.55 -12.39 -12.76
CA LEU A 140 2.24 -12.00 -13.28
C LEU A 140 2.30 -10.72 -14.12
N THR A 141 3.09 -9.73 -13.69
CA THR A 141 3.29 -8.50 -14.47
C THR A 141 4.06 -8.67 -15.78
N LYS A 142 4.66 -9.84 -16.02
CA LYS A 142 5.33 -10.20 -17.28
C LYS A 142 4.45 -11.04 -18.20
N ALA A 143 3.37 -11.62 -17.69
CA ALA A 143 2.45 -12.49 -18.42
C ALA A 143 0.99 -12.08 -18.19
N PRO A 144 0.59 -10.88 -18.65
CA PRO A 144 -0.73 -10.32 -18.38
C PRO A 144 -1.90 -11.15 -18.96
N GLU A 145 -1.65 -11.93 -20.01
CA GLU A 145 -2.59 -12.88 -20.61
C GLU A 145 -2.95 -14.06 -19.70
N GLN A 146 -2.14 -14.32 -18.67
CA GLN A 146 -2.32 -15.43 -17.72
C GLN A 146 -2.99 -15.00 -16.42
N LEU A 147 -3.66 -13.85 -16.41
CA LEU A 147 -4.33 -13.31 -15.22
C LEU A 147 -5.32 -14.32 -14.60
N ASN A 148 -6.00 -15.10 -15.44
CA ASN A 148 -6.91 -16.15 -15.02
C ASN A 148 -6.24 -17.26 -14.18
N LEU A 149 -4.97 -17.57 -14.44
CA LEU A 149 -4.22 -18.58 -13.66
C LEU A 149 -3.84 -18.07 -12.26
N ALA A 150 -3.92 -16.76 -12.03
CA ALA A 150 -3.62 -16.11 -10.75
C ALA A 150 -4.88 -15.65 -10.00
N SER A 151 -6.09 -16.09 -10.39
CA SER A 151 -7.35 -15.61 -9.79
C SER A 151 -7.40 -15.83 -8.28
N ASP A 152 -7.00 -17.02 -7.82
CA ASP A 152 -7.06 -17.37 -6.40
C ASP A 152 -6.06 -16.54 -5.60
N PHE A 153 -4.88 -16.29 -6.17
CA PHE A 153 -3.89 -15.40 -5.58
C PHE A 153 -4.46 -13.98 -5.40
N LEU A 154 -5.03 -13.40 -6.46
CA LEU A 154 -5.49 -12.02 -6.48
C LEU A 154 -6.72 -11.78 -5.62
N TYR A 155 -7.72 -12.66 -5.69
CA TYR A 155 -9.04 -12.43 -5.09
C TYR A 155 -9.25 -13.16 -3.77
N GLN A 156 -8.51 -14.23 -3.51
CA GLN A 156 -8.69 -15.03 -2.32
C GLN A 156 -7.51 -14.87 -1.36
N TYR A 157 -6.32 -15.32 -1.76
CA TYR A 157 -5.22 -15.48 -0.81
C TYR A 157 -4.65 -14.14 -0.35
N LEU A 158 -4.39 -13.22 -1.28
CA LEU A 158 -3.77 -11.95 -0.96
C LEU A 158 -4.68 -11.04 -0.11
N PRO A 159 -5.97 -10.83 -0.43
CA PRO A 159 -6.86 -10.02 0.41
C PRO A 159 -7.13 -10.68 1.76
N GLN A 160 -7.26 -12.01 1.82
CA GLN A 160 -7.47 -12.71 3.08
C GLN A 160 -6.22 -12.66 3.98
N LEU A 161 -5.02 -12.77 3.41
CA LEU A 161 -3.77 -12.67 4.16
C LEU A 161 -3.65 -11.28 4.80
N LYS A 162 -3.88 -10.23 4.00
CA LYS A 162 -3.94 -8.85 4.50
C LYS A 162 -4.94 -8.72 5.66
N SER A 163 -6.17 -9.19 5.45
CA SER A 163 -7.23 -9.12 6.47
C SER A 163 -6.88 -9.86 7.75
N ALA A 164 -6.27 -11.06 7.65
CA ALA A 164 -5.86 -11.85 8.80
C ALA A 164 -4.74 -11.16 9.60
N ILE A 165 -3.79 -10.52 8.93
CA ILE A 165 -2.73 -9.71 9.56
C ILE A 165 -3.30 -8.48 10.26
N ASP A 166 -4.17 -7.73 9.58
CA ASP A 166 -4.82 -6.54 10.14
C ASP A 166 -5.62 -6.92 11.40
N GLN A 167 -6.35 -8.04 11.37
CA GLN A 167 -7.07 -8.58 12.51
C GLN A 167 -6.13 -9.05 13.63
N TYR A 168 -5.01 -9.67 13.29
CA TYR A 168 -4.00 -10.09 14.26
C TYR A 168 -3.43 -8.91 15.03
N ILE A 169 -3.06 -7.84 14.33
CA ILE A 169 -2.56 -6.60 14.92
C ILE A 169 -3.62 -5.98 15.83
N ALA A 170 -4.84 -5.82 15.32
CA ALA A 170 -5.95 -5.22 16.08
C ALA A 170 -6.26 -5.99 17.38
N VAL A 171 -6.20 -7.33 17.35
CA VAL A 171 -6.37 -8.15 18.55
C VAL A 171 -5.15 -8.05 19.47
N ASN A 172 -3.93 -8.06 18.93
CA ASN A 172 -2.71 -8.02 19.71
C ASN A 172 -2.61 -6.74 20.55
N GLU A 173 -3.05 -5.60 20.00
CA GLU A 173 -3.05 -4.27 20.65
C GLU A 173 -4.05 -4.12 21.80
N GLN A 174 -5.05 -5.00 21.90
CA GLN A 174 -6.00 -4.96 23.02
C GLN A 174 -5.27 -5.16 24.35
N MET A 175 -5.58 -4.37 25.39
CA MET A 175 -4.83 -4.44 26.65
C MET A 175 -5.14 -5.68 27.51
N ASP A 176 -6.20 -6.44 27.19
CA ASP A 176 -6.57 -7.62 27.95
C ASP A 176 -5.61 -8.80 27.68
N LYS A 177 -5.48 -9.68 28.68
CA LYS A 177 -4.69 -10.93 28.59
C LYS A 177 -5.58 -12.16 28.72
N SER A 178 -6.81 -12.08 28.20
CA SER A 178 -7.78 -13.16 28.32
C SER A 178 -7.33 -14.42 27.56
N ALA A 179 -7.74 -15.60 28.05
CA ALA A 179 -7.50 -16.86 27.33
C ALA A 179 -8.12 -16.83 25.92
N SER A 180 -9.27 -16.15 25.76
CA SER A 180 -9.92 -15.94 24.47
C SER A 180 -9.05 -15.15 23.49
N LYS A 181 -8.38 -14.08 23.94
CA LYS A 181 -7.42 -13.34 23.12
C LYS A 181 -6.25 -14.21 22.67
N ILE A 182 -5.66 -14.99 23.58
CA ILE A 182 -4.54 -15.89 23.27
C ILE A 182 -4.95 -16.92 22.21
N GLN A 183 -6.15 -17.51 22.36
CA GLN A 183 -6.70 -18.45 21.39
C GLN A 183 -6.89 -17.77 20.02
N LYS A 184 -7.52 -16.60 19.98
CA LYS A 184 -7.77 -15.86 18.74
C LYS A 184 -6.49 -15.49 18.01
N LEU A 185 -5.46 -15.04 18.75
CA LEU A 185 -4.13 -14.79 18.18
C LEU A 185 -3.48 -16.07 17.63
N SER A 186 -3.73 -17.21 18.27
CA SER A 186 -3.26 -18.50 17.75
C SER A 186 -3.97 -18.90 16.46
N ASP A 187 -5.30 -18.77 16.41
CA ASP A 187 -6.09 -19.09 15.23
C ASP A 187 -5.71 -18.22 14.04
N LEU A 188 -5.53 -16.91 14.27
CA LEU A 188 -5.06 -15.97 13.24
C LEU A 188 -3.65 -16.30 12.75
N ARG A 189 -2.73 -16.73 13.63
CA ARG A 189 -1.39 -17.19 13.20
C ARG A 189 -1.46 -18.44 12.32
N ASN A 190 -2.33 -19.39 12.64
CA ASN A 190 -2.53 -20.57 11.83
C ASN A 190 -3.10 -20.18 10.46
N GLN A 191 -4.12 -19.34 10.43
CA GLN A 191 -4.69 -18.83 9.19
C GLN A 191 -3.65 -18.09 8.32
N ILE A 192 -2.82 -17.24 8.92
CA ILE A 192 -1.72 -16.56 8.21
C ILE A 192 -0.71 -17.57 7.65
N SER A 193 -0.41 -18.64 8.39
CA SER A 193 0.48 -19.72 7.93
C SER A 193 -0.09 -20.42 6.71
N ASP A 194 -1.35 -20.83 6.79
CA ASP A 194 -2.03 -21.58 5.73
C ASP A 194 -2.13 -20.73 4.45
N LEU A 195 -2.40 -19.43 4.59
CA LEU A 195 -2.44 -18.50 3.47
C LEU A 195 -1.05 -18.25 2.87
N ALA A 196 -0.01 -18.12 3.69
CA ALA A 196 1.37 -17.97 3.21
C ALA A 196 1.83 -19.20 2.42
N GLU A 197 1.51 -20.41 2.93
CA GLU A 197 1.78 -21.66 2.24
C GLU A 197 0.98 -21.78 0.93
N ALA A 198 -0.31 -21.47 0.95
CA ALA A 198 -1.16 -21.48 -0.24
C ALA A 198 -0.64 -20.53 -1.33
N ILE A 199 -0.11 -19.37 -0.97
CA ILE A 199 0.52 -18.43 -1.92
C ILE A 199 1.78 -19.02 -2.53
N ALA A 200 2.65 -19.65 -1.72
CA ALA A 200 3.86 -20.29 -2.22
C ALA A 200 3.52 -21.42 -3.22
N VAL A 201 2.56 -22.28 -2.86
CA VAL A 201 2.08 -23.37 -3.73
C VAL A 201 1.41 -22.83 -5.00
N SER A 202 0.58 -21.79 -4.87
CA SER A 202 -0.06 -21.14 -6.03
C SER A 202 0.98 -20.54 -6.98
N TYR A 203 2.06 -19.95 -6.46
CA TYR A 203 3.15 -19.43 -7.28
C TYR A 203 3.89 -20.53 -8.04
N GLU A 204 4.22 -21.64 -7.37
CA GLU A 204 4.84 -22.80 -8.03
C GLU A 204 3.94 -23.35 -9.15
N ASN A 205 2.64 -23.45 -8.90
CA ASN A 205 1.67 -23.87 -9.91
C ASN A 205 1.59 -22.90 -11.09
N PHE A 206 1.60 -21.59 -10.82
CA PHE A 206 1.59 -20.54 -11.85
C PHE A 206 2.83 -20.65 -12.75
N THR A 207 4.02 -20.73 -12.16
CA THR A 207 5.30 -20.85 -12.92
C THR A 207 5.43 -22.17 -13.67
N SER A 208 4.94 -23.28 -13.10
CA SER A 208 4.92 -24.59 -13.76
C SER A 208 3.91 -24.64 -14.90
N GLY A 209 2.77 -23.96 -14.76
CA GLY A 209 1.78 -23.78 -15.81
C GLY A 209 2.34 -23.00 -17.01
N GLN A 210 3.18 -21.99 -16.75
CA GLN A 210 3.87 -21.24 -17.82
C GLN A 210 4.74 -22.14 -18.69
N HIS A 211 5.39 -23.15 -18.11
CA HIS A 211 6.26 -24.08 -18.86
C HIS A 211 5.50 -25.10 -19.73
N LYS A 212 4.20 -25.32 -19.49
CA LYS A 212 3.39 -26.29 -20.26
C LYS A 212 2.61 -25.66 -21.43
N GLY A 213 2.59 -24.33 -21.51
CA GLY A 213 1.89 -23.56 -22.56
C GLY A 213 2.80 -23.05 -23.69
N VAL A 214 4.06 -23.49 -23.74
CA VAL A 214 5.03 -23.24 -24.83
C VAL A 214 5.23 -24.52 -25.61
#